data_AF-A0A9P3PQ74-F1
#
_entry.id   AF-A0A9P3PQ74-F1
#
_cell.length_a   1.000
_cell.length_b   1.000
_cell.length_c   1.000
_cell.angle_alpha   90.00
_cell.angle_beta   90.00
_cell.angle_gamma   90.00
#
_symmetry.space_group_name_H-M   'P 1'
#
loop_
_entity.id
_entity.type
_entity.pdbx_description
1 polymer ?
#
loop_
_entity_poly.entity_id
_entity_poly.type
_entity_poly.pdbx_seq_one_letter_code
_entity_poly.pdbx_strand_id
1 'polypeptide(L)'
;MVLEKATKSKAFTAPIIRRNLYILVWALVFAIAASELGLVSHQLHRGGNADEHYGSREFKHALGLGLFSCLLTFLMCLGHPWGPVQLMVFWALVAAVFWGTVAGVVYSSCPYRQNNCKAKDPYHTFHGSKWSEPQYFRECSRIVAIQGLAWAEWALFTIMFFAMLFDSVEFRPKPTKSFYGHITIPRFPFPNGAST
;
A
#
# COMPACT_ATOMS: atom_id res chain seq x y z
N MET A 1 18.58 5.96 -43.00
CA MET A 1 19.56 5.58 -41.95
C MET A 1 19.40 6.37 -40.63
N VAL A 2 18.92 7.62 -40.64
CA VAL A 2 18.68 8.42 -39.39
C VAL A 2 17.43 7.99 -38.61
N LEU A 3 16.36 7.58 -39.30
CA LEU A 3 15.12 7.11 -38.67
C LEU A 3 15.28 5.82 -37.85
N GLU A 4 16.21 4.94 -38.23
CA GLU A 4 16.40 3.64 -37.57
C GLU A 4 17.15 3.76 -36.22
N LYS A 5 18.00 4.78 -36.07
CA LYS A 5 18.65 5.09 -34.78
C LYS A 5 17.67 5.67 -33.76
N ALA A 6 16.69 6.46 -34.22
CA ALA A 6 15.68 7.07 -33.34
C ALA A 6 14.69 6.03 -32.78
N THR A 7 14.30 5.02 -33.56
CA THR A 7 13.44 3.92 -33.09
C THR A 7 14.14 2.99 -32.12
N LYS A 8 15.43 2.67 -32.34
CA LYS A 8 16.21 1.82 -31.43
C LYS A 8 16.44 2.48 -30.05
N SER A 9 16.65 3.80 -30.02
CA SER A 9 16.79 4.56 -28.76
C SER A 9 15.52 4.53 -27.90
N LYS A 10 14.34 4.75 -28.50
CA LYS A 10 13.06 4.70 -27.78
C LYS A 10 12.71 3.30 -27.28
N ALA A 11 13.04 2.27 -28.04
CA ALA A 11 12.78 0.87 -27.70
C ALA A 11 13.62 0.36 -26.51
N PHE A 12 14.83 0.89 -26.32
CA PHE A 12 15.70 0.52 -25.19
C PHE A 12 15.45 1.36 -23.92
N THR A 13 14.99 2.60 -24.08
CA THR A 13 14.80 3.55 -22.96
C THR A 13 13.49 3.27 -22.20
N ALA A 14 12.41 2.93 -22.90
CA ALA A 14 11.11 2.60 -22.29
C ALA A 14 11.14 1.49 -21.22
N PRO A 15 11.83 0.33 -21.42
CA PRO A 15 11.88 -0.72 -20.40
C PRO A 15 12.68 -0.33 -19.15
N ILE A 16 13.71 0.50 -19.28
CA ILE A 16 14.55 0.96 -18.16
C ILE A 16 13.77 1.97 -17.29
N ILE A 17 13.10 2.94 -17.91
CA ILE A 17 12.28 3.92 -17.20
C ILE A 17 11.17 3.20 -16.43
N ARG A 18 10.46 2.27 -17.08
CA ARG A 18 9.39 1.50 -16.43
C ARG A 18 9.89 0.72 -15.23
N ARG A 19 11.03 0.03 -15.35
CA ARG A 19 11.65 -0.71 -14.24
C ARG A 19 11.98 0.21 -13.06
N ASN A 20 12.61 1.35 -13.32
CA ASN A 20 12.98 2.30 -12.28
C ASN A 20 11.75 2.91 -11.59
N LEU A 21 10.69 3.23 -12.34
CA LEU A 21 9.42 3.69 -11.77
C LEU A 21 8.80 2.64 -10.85
N TYR A 22 8.77 1.37 -11.26
CA TYR A 22 8.27 0.30 -10.39
C TYR A 22 9.10 0.16 -9.11
N ILE A 23 10.43 0.22 -9.19
CA ILE A 23 11.30 0.18 -7.99
C ILE A 23 11.00 1.35 -7.05
N LEU A 24 10.89 2.57 -7.59
CA LEU A 24 10.58 3.76 -6.80
C LEU A 24 9.22 3.67 -6.12
N VAL A 25 8.21 3.20 -6.86
CA VAL A 25 6.85 3.02 -6.33
C VAL A 25 6.83 1.97 -5.22
N TRP A 26 7.47 0.82 -5.40
CA TRP A 26 7.54 -0.22 -4.37
C TRP A 26 8.35 0.23 -3.14
N ALA A 27 9.40 1.01 -3.32
CA ALA A 27 10.13 1.62 -2.21
C ALA A 27 9.27 2.62 -1.44
N LEU A 28 8.44 3.39 -2.15
CA LEU A 28 7.49 4.33 -1.54
C LEU A 28 6.39 3.61 -0.76
N VAL A 29 5.77 2.58 -1.34
CA VAL A 29 4.81 1.68 -0.65
C VAL A 29 5.43 1.12 0.62
N PHE A 30 6.66 0.61 0.55
CA PHE A 30 7.33 0.08 1.74
C PHE A 30 7.54 1.15 2.81
N ALA A 31 8.00 2.34 2.43
CA ALA A 31 8.29 3.43 3.37
C ALA A 31 7.02 3.96 4.05
N ILE A 32 5.92 4.09 3.32
CA ILE A 32 4.64 4.55 3.87
C ILE A 32 4.06 3.48 4.80
N ALA A 33 3.97 2.21 4.37
CA ALA A 33 3.52 1.11 5.22
C ALA A 33 4.37 0.94 6.50
N ALA A 34 5.70 1.12 6.42
CA ALA A 34 6.58 1.12 7.60
C ALA A 34 6.30 2.28 8.56
N SER A 35 6.05 3.47 8.03
CA SER A 35 5.69 4.65 8.82
C SER A 35 4.35 4.45 9.53
N GLU A 36 3.36 3.92 8.80
CA GLU A 36 2.03 3.64 9.34
C GLU A 36 2.06 2.54 10.41
N LEU A 37 2.82 1.46 10.18
CA LEU A 37 2.99 0.39 11.15
C LEU A 37 3.46 0.93 12.50
N GLY A 38 4.42 1.86 12.50
CA GLY A 38 4.93 2.49 13.72
C GLY A 38 3.86 3.29 14.46
N LEU A 39 3.04 4.06 13.74
CA LEU A 39 1.97 4.88 14.33
C LEU A 39 0.83 4.02 14.87
N VAL A 40 0.36 3.04 14.07
CA VAL A 40 -0.72 2.13 14.45
C VAL A 40 -0.30 1.25 15.64
N SER A 41 0.93 0.73 15.62
CA SER A 41 1.47 -0.07 16.74
C SER A 41 1.56 0.74 18.02
N HIS A 42 1.96 2.02 17.94
CA HIS A 42 1.98 2.90 19.11
C HIS A 42 0.58 3.09 19.70
N GLN A 43 -0.45 3.30 18.87
CA GLN A 43 -1.83 3.44 19.34
C GLN A 43 -2.38 2.14 19.93
N LEU A 44 -2.06 0.99 19.34
CA LEU A 44 -2.47 -0.32 19.85
C LEU A 44 -1.80 -0.66 21.19
N HIS A 45 -0.51 -0.40 21.34
CA HIS A 45 0.20 -0.63 22.61
C HIS A 45 -0.28 0.30 23.72
N ARG A 46 -0.67 1.54 23.38
CA ARG A 46 -1.22 2.49 24.34
C ARG A 46 -2.63 2.11 24.80
N GLY A 47 -3.51 1.74 23.87
CA GLY A 47 -4.91 1.43 24.17
C GLY A 47 -5.13 -0.01 24.67
N GLY A 48 -4.22 -0.94 24.40
CA GLY A 48 -4.38 -2.34 24.78
C GLY A 48 -5.64 -2.98 24.16
N ASN A 49 -6.25 -3.93 24.86
CA ASN A 49 -7.43 -4.64 24.33
C ASN A 49 -8.78 -4.08 24.82
N ALA A 50 -8.80 -3.08 25.69
CA ALA A 50 -10.07 -2.52 26.18
C ALA A 50 -10.61 -1.48 25.19
N ASP A 51 -11.89 -1.61 24.80
CA ASP A 51 -12.54 -0.67 23.88
C ASP A 51 -12.68 0.75 24.47
N GLU A 52 -12.65 0.86 25.80
CA GLU A 52 -12.80 2.10 26.53
C GLU A 52 -11.60 3.06 26.37
N HIS A 53 -10.42 2.52 26.04
CA HIS A 53 -9.20 3.28 25.82
C HIS A 53 -9.09 3.89 24.42
N TYR A 54 -10.12 3.72 23.59
CA TYR A 54 -10.22 4.30 22.26
C TYR A 54 -11.39 5.29 22.19
N GLY A 55 -11.25 6.32 21.35
CA GLY A 55 -12.31 7.31 21.15
C GLY A 55 -13.61 6.71 20.58
N SER A 56 -13.50 5.61 19.84
CA SER A 56 -14.63 4.79 19.39
C SER A 56 -14.22 3.34 19.15
N ARG A 57 -15.19 2.42 19.19
CA ARG A 57 -14.96 0.99 18.86
C ARG A 57 -14.58 0.79 17.40
N GLU A 58 -15.17 1.58 16.51
CA GLU A 58 -14.84 1.60 15.08
C GLU A 58 -13.37 1.95 14.85
N PHE A 59 -12.85 2.96 15.55
CA PHE A 59 -11.46 3.36 15.44
C PHE A 59 -10.50 2.24 15.88
N LYS A 60 -10.81 1.53 16.98
CA LYS A 60 -10.00 0.36 17.40
C LYS A 60 -9.95 -0.71 16.32
N HIS A 61 -11.09 -1.05 15.72
CA HIS A 61 -11.13 -2.04 14.64
C HIS A 61 -10.43 -1.54 13.38
N ALA A 62 -10.51 -0.26 13.07
CA ALA A 62 -9.78 0.34 11.95
C ALA A 62 -8.26 0.29 12.16
N LEU A 63 -7.76 0.49 13.39
CA LEU A 63 -6.34 0.29 13.70
C LEU A 63 -5.91 -1.16 13.52
N GLY A 64 -6.73 -2.12 13.94
CA GLY A 64 -6.48 -3.55 13.70
C GLY A 64 -6.45 -3.90 12.21
N LEU A 65 -7.38 -3.32 11.43
CA LEU A 65 -7.40 -3.46 9.98
C LEU A 65 -6.16 -2.81 9.34
N GLY A 66 -5.74 -1.64 9.83
CA GLY A 66 -4.51 -0.96 9.39
C GLY A 66 -3.25 -1.78 9.65
N LEU A 67 -3.16 -2.44 10.81
CA LEU A 67 -2.07 -3.37 11.12
C LEU A 67 -2.03 -4.53 10.13
N PHE A 68 -3.19 -5.14 9.85
CA PHE A 68 -3.29 -6.20 8.86
C PHE A 68 -2.91 -5.71 7.45
N SER A 69 -3.37 -4.52 7.05
CA SER A 69 -3.00 -3.90 5.76
C SER A 69 -1.49 -3.68 5.65
N CYS A 70 -0.83 -3.23 6.71
CA CYS A 70 0.63 -3.10 6.73
C CYS A 70 1.33 -4.45 6.51
N LEU A 71 0.89 -5.51 7.21
CA LEU A 71 1.44 -6.86 7.05
C LEU A 71 1.22 -7.41 5.64
N LEU A 72 0.03 -7.21 5.08
CA LEU A 72 -0.29 -7.57 3.71
C LEU A 72 0.63 -6.84 2.73
N THR A 73 0.80 -5.53 2.90
CA THR A 73 1.68 -4.72 2.07
C THR A 73 3.14 -5.16 2.17
N PHE A 74 3.67 -5.50 3.35
CA PHE A 74 5.01 -6.06 3.45
C PHE A 74 5.15 -7.40 2.76
N LEU A 75 4.14 -8.28 2.88
CA LEU A 75 4.14 -9.56 2.18
C LEU A 75 4.14 -9.35 0.66
N MET A 76 3.43 -8.35 0.15
CA MET A 76 3.48 -7.95 -1.25
C MET A 76 4.85 -7.37 -1.64
N CYS A 77 5.45 -6.51 -0.82
CA CYS A 77 6.80 -5.98 -1.04
C CYS A 77 7.86 -7.09 -1.05
N LEU A 78 7.68 -8.16 -0.27
CA LEU A 78 8.54 -9.33 -0.35
C LEU A 78 8.20 -10.18 -1.59
N GLY A 79 6.92 -10.40 -1.90
CA GLY A 79 6.50 -11.27 -3.00
C GLY A 79 6.67 -10.70 -4.40
N HIS A 80 6.70 -9.38 -4.57
CA HIS A 80 6.67 -8.74 -5.90
C HIS A 80 7.81 -9.12 -6.86
N PRO A 81 9.05 -9.45 -6.43
CA PRO A 81 10.11 -9.83 -7.37
C PRO A 81 9.89 -11.20 -8.00
N TRP A 82 9.21 -12.10 -7.29
CA TRP A 82 9.01 -13.50 -7.70
C TRP A 82 7.62 -13.77 -8.27
N GLY A 83 6.64 -12.91 -7.98
CA GLY A 83 5.25 -13.10 -8.39
C GLY A 83 4.99 -12.74 -9.87
N PRO A 84 4.04 -13.43 -10.53
CA PRO A 84 3.56 -13.01 -11.84
C PRO A 84 2.77 -11.69 -11.72
N VAL A 85 2.86 -10.83 -12.75
CA VAL A 85 2.21 -9.50 -12.76
C VAL A 85 0.70 -9.60 -12.53
N GLN A 86 0.04 -10.59 -13.13
CA GLN A 86 -1.41 -10.82 -12.98
C GLN A 86 -1.83 -11.08 -11.52
N LEU A 87 -1.02 -11.82 -10.77
CA LEU A 87 -1.27 -12.05 -9.35
C LEU A 87 -1.09 -10.76 -8.55
N MET A 88 -0.10 -9.93 -8.90
CA MET A 88 0.11 -8.64 -8.26
C MET A 88 -0.99 -7.61 -8.59
N VAL A 89 -1.61 -7.68 -9.77
CA VAL A 89 -2.82 -6.88 -10.09
C VAL A 89 -3.94 -7.19 -9.10
N PHE A 90 -4.22 -8.48 -8.87
CA PHE A 90 -5.25 -8.89 -7.92
C PHE A 90 -4.92 -8.41 -6.49
N TRP A 91 -3.69 -8.63 -6.02
CA TRP A 91 -3.29 -8.19 -4.69
C TRP A 91 -3.25 -6.67 -4.53
N ALA A 92 -2.92 -5.91 -5.57
CA ALA A 92 -2.99 -4.45 -5.53
C ALA A 92 -4.43 -3.94 -5.40
N LEU A 93 -5.41 -4.60 -6.03
CA LEU A 93 -6.83 -4.29 -5.82
C LEU A 93 -7.24 -4.59 -4.37
N VAL A 94 -6.86 -5.76 -3.86
CA VAL A 94 -7.14 -6.13 -2.46
C VAL A 94 -6.53 -5.09 -1.52
N ALA A 95 -5.24 -4.79 -1.66
CA ALA A 95 -4.56 -3.78 -0.85
C ALA A 95 -5.25 -2.42 -0.95
N ALA A 96 -5.65 -1.97 -2.16
CA ALA A 96 -6.39 -0.73 -2.33
C ALA A 96 -7.70 -0.72 -1.52
N VAL A 97 -8.49 -1.80 -1.57
CA VAL A 97 -9.74 -1.89 -0.79
C VAL A 97 -9.47 -1.83 0.71
N PHE A 98 -8.47 -2.55 1.19
CA PHE A 98 -8.10 -2.56 2.61
C PHE A 98 -7.62 -1.18 3.09
N TRP A 99 -6.69 -0.55 2.38
CA TRP A 99 -6.20 0.81 2.69
C TRP A 99 -7.30 1.86 2.57
N GLY A 100 -8.15 1.78 1.55
CA GLY A 100 -9.30 2.66 1.38
C GLY A 100 -10.32 2.52 2.51
N THR A 101 -10.56 1.30 2.99
CA THR A 101 -11.44 1.05 4.14
C THR A 101 -10.87 1.64 5.42
N VAL A 102 -9.57 1.44 5.69
CA VAL A 102 -8.90 2.06 6.85
C VAL A 102 -9.01 3.58 6.78
N ALA A 103 -8.66 4.18 5.64
CA ALA A 103 -8.71 5.63 5.46
C ALA A 103 -10.13 6.18 5.62
N GLY A 104 -11.13 5.51 5.04
CA GLY A 104 -12.54 5.90 5.12
C GLY A 104 -13.10 5.80 6.54
N VAL A 105 -12.88 4.67 7.23
CA VAL A 105 -13.39 4.46 8.58
C VAL A 105 -12.72 5.41 9.57
N VAL A 106 -11.40 5.58 9.52
CA VAL A 106 -10.71 6.54 10.40
C VAL A 106 -11.21 7.97 10.15
N TYR A 107 -11.42 8.35 8.88
CA TYR A 107 -11.97 9.65 8.51
C TYR A 107 -13.38 9.87 9.08
N SER A 108 -14.25 8.86 9.03
CA SER A 108 -15.64 8.96 9.50
C SER A 108 -15.75 8.86 11.03
N SER A 109 -14.95 8.01 11.67
CA SER A 109 -15.03 7.72 13.10
C SER A 109 -14.36 8.80 13.96
N CYS A 110 -13.40 9.54 13.40
CA CYS A 110 -12.60 10.54 14.10
C CYS A 110 -12.90 11.95 13.55
N PRO A 111 -13.20 12.94 14.41
CA PRO A 111 -13.46 14.30 13.97
C PRO A 111 -12.19 15.14 13.75
N TYR A 112 -11.01 14.58 14.05
CA TYR A 112 -9.72 15.27 13.89
C TYR A 112 -9.39 15.54 12.42
N ARG A 113 -8.91 16.75 12.16
CA ARG A 113 -8.53 17.26 10.84
C ARG A 113 -7.30 18.14 11.01
N GLN A 114 -6.52 18.33 9.94
CA GLN A 114 -5.28 19.11 9.99
C GLN A 114 -5.47 20.53 10.55
N ASN A 115 -6.64 21.14 10.34
CA ASN A 115 -6.96 22.49 10.79
C ASN A 115 -7.41 22.59 12.26
N ASN A 116 -7.81 21.50 12.90
CA ASN A 116 -8.45 21.54 14.22
C ASN A 116 -7.59 20.96 15.36
N CYS A 117 -6.41 20.39 15.07
CA CYS A 117 -5.48 19.92 16.11
C CYS A 117 -4.80 21.04 16.94
N LYS A 118 -4.92 22.30 16.53
CA LYS A 118 -4.35 23.46 17.25
C LYS A 118 -5.38 24.22 18.10
N ALA A 119 -6.61 23.71 18.20
CA ALA A 119 -7.67 24.36 18.97
C ALA A 119 -7.22 24.55 20.42
N LYS A 120 -7.45 25.75 20.97
CA LYS A 120 -7.14 26.06 22.38
C LYS A 120 -8.07 25.32 23.35
N ASP A 121 -9.27 24.96 22.91
CA ASP A 121 -10.22 24.16 23.68
C ASP A 121 -10.85 23.03 22.83
N PRO A 122 -10.49 21.76 23.08
CA PRO A 122 -11.07 20.62 22.40
C PRO A 122 -12.52 20.35 22.80
N TYR A 123 -12.96 20.77 24.00
CA TYR A 123 -14.35 20.64 24.42
C TYR A 123 -15.25 21.49 23.53
N HIS A 124 -14.89 22.75 23.28
CA HIS A 124 -15.63 23.62 22.38
C HIS A 124 -15.69 23.13 20.93
N THR A 125 -14.66 22.41 20.47
CA THR A 125 -14.57 21.94 19.08
C THR A 125 -15.30 20.61 18.85
N PHE A 126 -15.30 19.73 19.84
CA PHE A 126 -15.83 18.36 19.72
C PHE A 126 -16.83 18.02 20.84
N HIS A 127 -17.69 18.99 21.20
CA HIS A 127 -18.68 18.88 22.28
C HIS A 127 -19.42 17.53 22.27
N GLY A 128 -19.41 16.84 23.41
CA GLY A 128 -20.16 15.60 23.61
C GLY A 128 -19.52 14.33 23.04
N SER A 129 -18.29 14.41 22.51
CA SER A 129 -17.56 13.22 22.03
C SER A 129 -16.40 12.86 22.95
N LYS A 130 -16.06 11.57 23.05
CA LYS A 130 -14.84 11.13 23.75
C LYS A 130 -13.57 11.79 23.19
N TRP A 131 -13.59 12.18 21.92
CA TRP A 131 -12.49 12.88 21.25
C TRP A 131 -12.18 14.27 21.83
N SER A 132 -13.05 14.86 22.65
CA SER A 132 -12.75 16.11 23.34
C SER A 132 -11.88 15.92 24.59
N GLU A 133 -11.73 14.70 25.09
CA GLU A 133 -10.97 14.46 26.32
C GLU A 133 -9.45 14.67 26.09
N PRO A 134 -8.73 15.24 27.07
CA PRO A 134 -7.31 15.61 26.90
C PRO A 134 -6.39 14.47 26.45
N GLN A 135 -6.72 13.23 26.83
CA GLN A 135 -5.96 12.01 26.49
C GLN A 135 -6.03 11.62 25.01
N TYR A 136 -7.11 11.96 24.32
CA TYR A 136 -7.26 11.71 22.89
C TYR A 136 -6.79 12.90 22.07
N PHE A 137 -7.05 14.12 22.54
CA PHE A 137 -6.68 15.33 21.82
C PHE A 137 -5.16 15.48 21.63
N ARG A 138 -4.36 15.05 22.62
CA ARG A 138 -2.89 15.00 22.52
C ARG A 138 -2.38 14.17 21.33
N GLU A 139 -3.20 13.23 20.84
CA GLU A 139 -2.87 12.36 19.71
C GLU A 139 -3.42 12.86 18.38
N CYS A 140 -4.09 14.02 18.33
CA CYS A 140 -4.75 14.53 17.14
C CYS A 140 -3.80 14.53 15.92
N SER A 141 -2.56 15.02 16.10
CA SER A 141 -1.54 15.02 15.04
C SER A 141 -1.21 13.62 14.52
N ARG A 142 -1.12 12.62 15.41
CA ARG A 142 -0.82 11.24 15.02
C ARG A 142 -1.99 10.57 14.31
N ILE A 143 -3.22 10.80 14.77
CA ILE A 143 -4.42 10.26 14.12
C ILE A 143 -4.61 10.87 12.72
N VAL A 144 -4.36 12.17 12.57
CA VAL A 144 -4.35 12.83 11.26
C VAL A 144 -3.22 12.29 10.37
N ALA A 145 -2.05 11.99 10.92
CA ALA A 145 -0.97 11.37 10.17
C ALA A 145 -1.35 9.96 9.67
N ILE A 146 -1.91 9.11 10.54
CA ILE A 146 -2.46 7.78 10.19
C ILE A 146 -3.45 7.90 9.03
N GLN A 147 -4.43 8.80 9.17
CA GLN A 147 -5.42 9.05 8.14
C GLN A 147 -4.77 9.48 6.81
N GLY A 148 -3.79 10.39 6.85
CA GLY A 148 -3.10 10.88 5.66
C GLY A 148 -2.29 9.79 4.94
N LEU A 149 -1.56 8.97 5.69
CA LEU A 149 -0.77 7.86 5.15
C LEU A 149 -1.67 6.76 4.57
N ALA A 150 -2.79 6.45 5.23
CA ALA A 150 -3.78 5.51 4.70
C ALA A 150 -4.39 5.97 3.37
N TRP A 151 -4.73 7.26 3.24
CA TRP A 151 -5.19 7.84 1.96
C TRP A 151 -4.10 7.81 0.88
N ALA A 152 -2.84 8.03 1.27
CA ALA A 152 -1.71 7.98 0.34
C ALA A 152 -1.49 6.55 -0.20
N GLU A 153 -1.52 5.53 0.67
CA GLU A 153 -1.43 4.12 0.27
C GLU A 153 -2.60 3.70 -0.62
N TRP A 154 -3.83 4.09 -0.27
CA TRP A 154 -4.99 3.84 -1.11
C TRP A 154 -4.81 4.40 -2.52
N ALA A 155 -4.37 5.65 -2.63
CA ALA A 155 -4.13 6.29 -3.93
C ALA A 155 -3.00 5.59 -4.69
N LEU A 156 -1.91 5.23 -4.00
CA LEU A 156 -0.75 4.58 -4.60
C LEU A 156 -1.12 3.19 -5.15
N PHE A 157 -1.78 2.34 -4.35
CA PHE A 157 -2.25 1.03 -4.80
C PHE A 157 -3.30 1.12 -5.91
N THR A 158 -4.18 2.13 -5.88
CA THR A 158 -5.16 2.36 -6.96
C THR A 158 -4.46 2.70 -8.28
N ILE A 159 -3.48 3.61 -8.25
CA ILE A 159 -2.69 3.97 -9.43
C ILE A 159 -1.90 2.75 -9.94
N MET A 160 -1.26 2.00 -9.04
CA MET A 160 -0.54 0.76 -9.39
C MET A 160 -1.46 -0.28 -10.01
N PHE A 161 -2.65 -0.47 -9.46
CA PHE A 161 -3.65 -1.40 -9.98
C PHE A 161 -3.97 -1.09 -11.45
N PHE A 162 -4.33 0.17 -11.75
CA PHE A 162 -4.61 0.57 -13.13
C PHE A 162 -3.38 0.46 -14.03
N ALA A 163 -2.21 0.88 -13.57
CA ALA A 163 -0.97 0.78 -14.35
C ALA A 163 -0.64 -0.67 -14.75
N MET A 164 -0.74 -1.61 -13.80
CA MET A 164 -0.49 -3.02 -14.06
C MET A 164 -1.61 -3.67 -14.88
N LEU A 165 -2.86 -3.21 -14.75
CA LEU A 165 -3.97 -3.64 -15.58
C LEU A 165 -3.75 -3.26 -17.05
N PHE A 166 -3.33 -2.01 -17.31
CA PHE A 166 -2.97 -1.57 -18.66
C PHE A 166 -1.80 -2.35 -19.24
N ASP A 167 -0.76 -2.63 -18.44
CA ASP A 167 0.36 -3.49 -18.86
C ASP A 167 -0.08 -4.93 -19.16
N SER A 168 -1.15 -5.43 -18.52
CA SER A 168 -1.65 -6.80 -18.65
C SER A 168 -2.62 -6.99 -19.83
N VAL A 169 -3.36 -5.94 -20.23
CA VAL A 169 -4.38 -5.98 -21.31
C VAL A 169 -3.76 -5.82 -22.71
N GLU A 170 -2.46 -5.55 -22.83
CA GLU A 170 -1.75 -5.70 -24.11
C GLU A 170 -1.78 -7.19 -24.55
N PHE A 171 -2.78 -7.56 -25.37
CA PHE A 171 -3.01 -8.88 -26.00
C PHE A 171 -1.89 -9.28 -26.98
N ARG A 172 -0.64 -9.31 -26.54
CA ARG A 172 0.42 -10.05 -27.19
C ARG A 172 0.66 -11.31 -26.36
N PRO A 173 0.59 -12.52 -26.96
CA PRO A 173 1.00 -13.74 -26.27
C PRO A 173 2.49 -13.61 -25.92
N LYS A 174 2.78 -13.15 -24.71
CA LYS A 174 4.13 -13.00 -24.18
C LYS A 174 4.36 -14.19 -23.24
N PRO A 175 5.45 -14.96 -23.41
CA PRO A 175 5.85 -15.95 -22.40
C PRO A 175 5.99 -15.27 -21.04
N THR A 176 5.61 -15.98 -19.98
CA THR A 176 5.47 -15.51 -18.60
C THR A 176 6.62 -14.57 -18.20
N LYS A 177 6.34 -13.27 -18.04
CA LYS A 177 7.31 -12.26 -17.62
C LYS A 177 7.14 -11.96 -16.13
N SER A 178 8.24 -11.96 -15.37
CA SER A 178 8.28 -11.39 -14.03
C SER A 178 8.43 -9.86 -14.10
N PHE A 179 8.24 -9.17 -12.97
CA PHE A 179 8.42 -7.72 -12.85
C PHE A 179 9.76 -7.18 -13.37
N TYR A 180 10.81 -8.00 -13.35
CA TYR A 180 12.17 -7.60 -13.72
C TYR A 180 12.66 -8.20 -15.04
N GLY A 181 11.88 -9.08 -15.69
CA GLY A 181 12.29 -9.76 -16.93
C GLY A 181 11.86 -11.23 -17.01
N HIS A 182 12.46 -11.96 -17.93
CA HIS A 182 12.18 -13.38 -18.13
C HIS A 182 12.82 -14.21 -17.01
N ILE A 183 12.02 -15.00 -16.28
CA ILE A 183 12.56 -16.05 -15.40
C ILE A 183 12.86 -17.26 -16.28
N THR A 184 14.13 -17.53 -16.55
CA THR A 184 14.57 -18.83 -17.05
C THR A 184 14.62 -19.78 -15.87
N ILE A 185 13.57 -20.57 -15.67
CA ILE A 185 13.65 -21.74 -14.81
C ILE A 185 14.66 -22.68 -15.48
N PRO A 186 15.77 -23.08 -14.84
CA PRO A 186 16.66 -24.08 -15.40
C PRO A 186 15.84 -25.36 -15.59
N ARG A 187 15.59 -25.74 -16.84
CA ARG A 187 15.12 -27.10 -17.15
C ARG A 187 16.26 -28.02 -16.74
N PHE A 188 16.08 -28.77 -15.66
CA PHE A 188 16.94 -29.91 -15.39
C PHE A 188 16.88 -30.83 -16.61
N PRO A 189 18.04 -31.21 -17.21
CA PRO A 189 18.04 -32.21 -18.26
C PRO A 189 17.62 -33.53 -17.62
N PHE A 190 16.40 -33.98 -17.90
CA PHE A 190 16.07 -35.38 -17.70
C PHE A 190 16.93 -36.18 -18.70
N PRO A 191 17.78 -37.11 -18.24
CA PRO A 191 18.53 -37.96 -19.14
C PRO A 191 17.52 -38.83 -19.90
N ASN A 192 17.46 -38.67 -21.22
CA ASN A 192 16.79 -39.60 -22.11
C ASN A 192 17.51 -40.95 -22.00
N GLY A 193 16.95 -41.88 -21.23
CA GLY A 193 17.48 -43.22 -21.08
C GLY A 193 16.35 -44.23 -20.95
N ALA A 194 15.95 -44.81 -22.09
CA ALA A 194 15.61 -46.23 -22.23
C ALA A 194 15.14 -46.51 -23.65
N SER A 195 16.09 -46.92 -24.51
CA SER A 195 15.80 -47.78 -25.65
C SER A 195 15.90 -49.23 -25.18
N THR A 196 14.77 -49.93 -25.17
CA THR A 196 14.66 -51.39 -25.31
C THR A 196 13.35 -51.69 -25.99
#